data_AF-A0A7C7NTI7-F1
#
_entry.id   AF-A0A7C7NTI7-F1
#
_cell.length_a   1.000
_cell.length_b   1.000
_cell.length_c   1.000
_cell.angle_alpha   90.00
_cell.angle_beta   90.00
_cell.angle_gamma   90.00
#
_symmetry.space_group_name_H-M   'P 1'
#
loop_
_entity.id
_entity.type
_entity.pdbx_description
1 polymer ?
#
loop_
_entity_poly.entity_id
_entity_poly.type
_entity_poly.pdbx_seq_one_letter_code
_entity_poly.pdbx_strand_id
1 'polypeptide(L)'
;MEIARPSPPSVLFGALFLTLASSPGLKAQDPEADDMCETGRVTNILVDNRPIFQLETLNEGSPLRWVYRLANSLHITTRESFILREMLFEENDCLDPFLLEESGRILRQYPFIANADVVPV
;
A
#
# COMPACT_ATOMS: atom_id res chain seq x y z
N MET A 1 -68.17 40.96 35.34
CA MET A 1 -69.21 40.12 34.69
C MET A 1 -68.86 40.02 33.22
N GLU A 2 -69.22 38.90 32.57
CA GLU A 2 -68.70 38.33 31.28
C GLU A 2 -67.28 37.75 31.40
N ILE A 3 -67.04 36.43 31.45
CA ILE A 3 -67.47 35.26 30.64
C ILE A 3 -67.13 35.38 29.15
N ALA A 4 -65.99 34.79 28.76
CA ALA A 4 -65.86 34.05 27.51
C ALA A 4 -64.61 33.14 27.57
N ARG A 5 -64.83 31.82 27.56
CA ARG A 5 -63.83 30.84 27.09
C ARG A 5 -64.02 30.66 25.59
N PRO A 6 -62.93 30.47 24.84
CA PRO A 6 -62.98 29.57 23.69
C PRO A 6 -61.89 28.47 23.70
N SER A 7 -62.37 27.28 23.35
CA SER A 7 -61.79 26.01 22.89
C SER A 7 -60.27 25.80 22.67
N PRO A 8 -59.75 24.57 22.87
CA PRO A 8 -58.42 24.17 22.44
C PRO A 8 -58.40 23.77 20.96
N PRO A 9 -57.24 23.82 20.31
CA PRO A 9 -56.89 22.77 19.37
C PRO A 9 -55.60 22.07 19.79
N SER A 10 -55.71 20.74 19.79
CA SER A 10 -54.65 19.77 19.57
C SER A 10 -53.63 20.25 18.52
N VAL A 11 -52.42 19.68 18.56
CA VAL A 11 -51.77 19.01 17.41
C VAL A 11 -50.23 19.04 17.51
N LEU A 12 -49.67 17.84 17.30
CA LEU A 12 -48.33 17.48 16.81
C LEU A 12 -47.11 17.53 17.76
N PHE A 13 -46.91 16.35 18.35
CA PHE A 13 -45.61 15.69 18.49
C PHE A 13 -44.76 15.86 17.21
N GLY A 14 -43.76 16.73 17.24
CA GLY A 14 -42.73 16.83 16.21
C GLY A 14 -41.45 16.16 16.67
N ALA A 15 -41.31 14.86 16.41
CA ALA A 15 -40.05 14.16 16.59
C ALA A 15 -39.03 14.65 15.56
N LEU A 16 -38.06 15.46 16.01
CA LEU A 16 -36.93 15.91 15.22
C LEU A 16 -35.99 14.71 14.99
N PHE A 17 -36.19 13.98 13.89
CA PHE A 17 -35.21 13.02 13.39
C PHE A 17 -33.99 13.78 12.87
N LEU A 18 -32.93 13.87 13.69
CA LEU A 18 -31.60 14.21 13.21
C LEU A 18 -31.10 13.04 12.35
N THR A 19 -31.24 13.17 11.03
CA THR A 19 -30.59 12.27 10.08
C THR A 19 -29.08 12.52 10.11
N LEU A 20 -28.32 11.60 10.71
CA LEU A 20 -26.88 11.52 10.48
C LEU A 20 -26.68 11.22 8.99
N ALA A 21 -26.20 12.22 8.24
CA ALA A 21 -25.67 11.98 6.91
C ALA A 21 -24.35 11.22 7.07
N SER A 22 -24.39 9.90 6.91
CA SER A 22 -23.19 9.10 6.67
C SER A 22 -22.58 9.58 5.37
N SER A 23 -21.43 10.26 5.42
CA SER A 23 -20.61 10.47 4.23
C SER A 23 -19.95 9.13 3.89
N PRO A 24 -20.35 8.41 2.81
CA PRO A 24 -19.46 7.39 2.29
C PRO A 24 -18.21 8.12 1.81
N GLY A 25 -17.04 7.65 2.26
CA GLY A 25 -15.75 8.20 1.84
C GLY A 25 -15.74 8.33 0.32
N LEU A 26 -15.52 9.55 -0.15
CA LEU A 26 -15.49 9.92 -1.56
C LEU A 26 -14.22 9.31 -2.19
N LYS A 27 -14.23 8.01 -2.48
CA LYS A 27 -13.36 7.44 -3.51
C LYS A 27 -13.99 7.87 -4.83
N ALA A 28 -13.54 9.01 -5.35
CA ALA A 28 -13.72 9.36 -6.75
C ALA A 28 -12.96 8.30 -7.57
N GLN A 29 -13.63 7.20 -7.88
CA GLN A 29 -13.21 6.30 -8.96
C GLN A 29 -13.75 6.93 -10.23
N ASP A 30 -12.84 7.54 -10.99
CA ASP A 30 -13.10 7.95 -12.37
C ASP A 30 -12.92 6.70 -13.24
N PRO A 31 -13.99 6.09 -13.76
CA PRO A 31 -13.92 4.83 -14.48
C PRO A 31 -13.44 4.99 -15.94
N GLU A 32 -13.01 6.19 -16.33
CA GLU A 32 -12.69 6.55 -17.73
C GLU A 32 -11.23 7.03 -17.93
N ALA A 33 -10.35 6.86 -16.94
CA ALA A 33 -8.90 6.99 -17.12
C ALA A 33 -8.26 5.69 -17.68
N ASP A 34 -9.00 4.95 -18.50
CA ASP A 34 -8.63 3.58 -18.88
C ASP A 34 -7.52 3.51 -19.95
N ASP A 35 -7.17 4.60 -20.65
CA ASP A 35 -6.47 4.42 -21.94
C ASP A 35 -5.23 5.26 -22.25
N MET A 36 -4.57 5.92 -21.27
CA MET A 36 -3.29 6.60 -21.57
C MET A 36 -2.23 6.45 -20.48
N CYS A 37 -1.96 5.23 -20.02
CA CYS A 37 -0.68 4.97 -19.37
C CYS A 37 0.43 4.88 -20.45
N GLU A 38 1.15 5.97 -20.72
CA GLU A 38 2.16 6.05 -21.80
C GLU A 38 3.23 4.95 -21.71
N THR A 39 3.64 4.59 -20.49
CA THR A 39 4.67 3.57 -20.21
C THR A 39 4.07 2.17 -20.02
N GLY A 40 2.74 2.04 -20.00
CA GLY A 40 2.03 0.82 -19.68
C GLY A 40 1.48 0.77 -18.25
N ARG A 41 0.84 -0.35 -17.91
CA ARG A 41 0.15 -0.57 -16.62
C ARG A 41 0.87 -1.67 -15.83
N VAL A 42 0.95 -1.51 -14.52
CA VAL A 42 1.49 -2.54 -13.63
C VAL A 42 0.51 -3.71 -13.59
N THR A 43 0.91 -4.87 -14.10
CA THR A 43 0.06 -6.07 -14.12
C THR A 43 0.23 -6.93 -12.88
N ASN A 44 1.47 -7.09 -12.43
CA ASN A 44 1.81 -7.88 -11.26
C ASN A 44 3.11 -7.38 -10.63
N ILE A 45 3.25 -7.56 -9.32
CA ILE A 45 4.44 -7.21 -8.57
C ILE A 45 5.10 -8.49 -8.06
N LEU A 46 6.37 -8.70 -8.43
CA LEU A 46 7.16 -9.86 -8.02
C LEU A 46 8.23 -9.43 -7.02
N VAL A 47 8.27 -10.08 -5.85
CA VAL A 47 9.28 -9.81 -4.82
C VAL A 47 10.33 -10.93 -4.80
N ASP A 48 11.56 -10.61 -5.23
CA ASP A 48 12.71 -11.53 -5.20
C ASP A 48 13.62 -11.24 -4.00
N ASN A 49 13.48 -12.03 -2.94
CA ASN A 49 14.31 -11.94 -1.75
C ASN A 49 15.58 -12.79 -1.90
N ARG A 50 16.71 -12.12 -2.15
CA ARG A 50 18.00 -12.80 -2.34
C ARG A 50 18.85 -12.86 -1.07
N PRO A 51 19.67 -13.92 -0.90
CA PRO A 51 20.69 -13.96 0.15
C PRO A 51 21.68 -12.81 0.02
N ILE A 52 22.24 -12.34 1.15
CA ILE A 52 23.27 -11.29 1.16
C ILE A 52 24.51 -11.75 0.37
N PHE A 53 24.90 -13.02 0.54
CA PHE A 53 26.04 -13.60 -0.17
C PHE A 53 25.56 -14.64 -1.18
N GLN A 54 25.80 -14.38 -2.46
CA GLN A 54 25.57 -15.34 -3.55
C GLN A 54 26.74 -16.31 -3.58
N LEU A 55 26.50 -17.58 -3.24
CA LEU A 55 27.56 -18.58 -3.09
C LEU A 55 28.02 -19.13 -4.44
N GLU A 56 27.21 -18.93 -5.48
CA GLU A 56 27.39 -19.35 -6.86
C GLU A 56 28.48 -18.51 -7.55
N THR A 57 28.67 -17.26 -7.11
CA THR A 57 29.72 -16.37 -7.62
C THR A 57 31.09 -16.63 -6.97
N LEU A 58 31.13 -17.42 -5.88
CA LEU A 58 32.35 -17.80 -5.20
C LEU A 58 32.99 -19.03 -5.84
N ASN A 59 34.32 -19.02 -6.01
CA ASN A 59 35.09 -20.19 -6.40
C ASN A 59 34.83 -21.38 -5.45
N GLU A 60 34.70 -22.58 -6.01
CA GLU A 60 34.25 -23.77 -5.27
C GLU A 60 35.14 -24.12 -4.06
N GLY A 61 36.44 -23.82 -4.15
CA GLY A 61 37.43 -24.05 -3.09
C GLY A 61 37.62 -22.90 -2.11
N SER A 62 36.76 -21.87 -2.11
CA SER A 62 36.93 -20.73 -1.21
C SER A 62 36.84 -21.15 0.27
N PRO A 63 37.89 -20.93 1.08
CA PRO A 63 37.91 -21.33 2.49
C PRO A 63 36.88 -20.61 3.35
N LEU A 64 36.30 -19.50 2.86
CA LEU A 64 35.29 -18.70 3.56
C LEU A 64 33.85 -19.09 3.22
N ARG A 65 33.61 -20.06 2.31
CA ARG A 65 32.26 -20.43 1.86
C ARG A 65 31.35 -20.89 3.01
N TRP A 66 31.92 -21.53 4.02
CA TRP A 66 31.19 -21.95 5.22
C TRP A 66 30.74 -20.75 6.08
N VAL A 67 31.56 -19.69 6.15
CA VAL A 67 31.25 -18.45 6.88
C VAL A 67 30.04 -17.77 6.23
N TYR A 68 30.04 -17.63 4.91
CA TYR A 68 28.94 -17.02 4.18
C TYR A 68 27.65 -17.86 4.25
N ARG A 69 27.75 -19.19 4.24
CA ARG A 69 26.60 -20.07 4.52
C ARG A 69 26.01 -19.83 5.90
N LEU A 70 26.86 -19.73 6.92
CA LEU A 70 26.40 -19.44 8.28
C LEU A 70 25.76 -18.05 8.36
N ALA A 71 26.37 -17.04 7.75
CA ALA A 71 25.82 -15.69 7.71
C ALA A 71 24.44 -15.64 7.03
N ASN A 72 24.27 -16.32 5.89
CA ASN A 72 22.98 -16.43 5.20
C ASN A 72 21.94 -17.20 6.04
N SER A 73 22.36 -18.22 6.79
CA SER A 73 21.46 -18.98 7.69
C SER A 73 20.96 -18.15 8.87
N LEU A 74 21.80 -17.24 9.39
CA LEU A 74 21.43 -16.30 10.43
C LEU A 74 20.62 -15.11 9.91
N HIS A 75 20.64 -14.87 8.59
CA HIS A 75 19.87 -13.80 7.96
C HIS A 75 18.38 -14.15 7.96
N ILE A 76 17.57 -13.27 8.55
CA ILE A 76 16.12 -13.38 8.51
C ILE A 76 15.62 -12.69 7.25
N THR A 77 14.95 -13.44 6.39
CA THR A 77 14.34 -12.90 5.18
C THR A 77 13.19 -11.96 5.52
N THR A 78 13.22 -10.75 4.94
CA THR A 78 12.12 -9.79 5.06
C THR A 78 10.83 -10.37 4.48
N ARG A 79 9.70 -10.17 5.16
CA ARG A 79 8.41 -10.67 4.68
C ARG A 79 7.99 -9.89 3.43
N GLU A 80 7.54 -10.59 2.39
CA GLU A 80 7.04 -9.98 1.15
C GLU A 80 5.98 -8.90 1.40
N SER A 81 5.01 -9.19 2.29
CA SER A 81 3.98 -8.20 2.66
C SER A 81 4.54 -6.89 3.22
N PHE A 82 5.73 -6.90 3.83
CA PHE A 82 6.38 -5.68 4.27
C PHE A 82 6.87 -4.88 3.06
N ILE A 83 7.59 -5.54 2.14
CA ILE A 83 8.08 -4.92 0.91
C ILE A 83 6.94 -4.29 0.11
N LEU A 84 5.84 -5.02 -0.08
CA LEU A 84 4.68 -4.53 -0.85
C LEU A 84 3.99 -3.32 -0.21
N ARG A 85 3.98 -3.21 1.13
CA ARG A 85 3.38 -2.04 1.82
C ARG A 85 4.20 -0.76 1.69
N GLU A 86 5.48 -0.88 1.37
CA GLU A 86 6.37 0.27 1.17
C GLU A 86 6.43 0.72 -0.29
N MET A 87 5.74 0.02 -1.20
CA MET A 87 5.61 0.44 -2.59
C MET A 87 4.69 1.66 -2.69
N LEU A 88 5.04 2.59 -3.58
CA LEU A 88 4.24 3.78 -3.86
C LEU A 88 3.22 3.60 -4.99
N PHE A 89 3.06 2.36 -5.46
CA PHE A 89 2.16 1.96 -6.54
C PHE A 89 1.57 0.59 -6.22
N GLU A 90 0.43 0.30 -6.81
CA GLU A 90 -0.29 -0.98 -6.69
C GLU A 90 -0.49 -1.64 -8.06
N GLU A 91 -0.98 -2.88 -8.05
CA GLU A 91 -1.40 -3.54 -9.28
C GLU A 91 -2.54 -2.75 -9.94
N ASN A 92 -2.49 -2.65 -11.27
CA ASN A 92 -3.35 -1.85 -12.14
C ASN A 92 -3.10 -0.34 -12.15
N ASP A 93 -2.10 0.18 -11.42
CA ASP A 93 -1.69 1.58 -11.58
C ASP A 93 -0.95 1.81 -12.91
N CYS A 94 -0.97 3.05 -13.40
CA CYS A 94 -0.07 3.43 -14.49
C CYS A 94 1.38 3.34 -14.05
N LEU A 95 2.23 2.76 -14.90
CA LEU A 95 3.65 2.61 -14.62
C LEU A 95 4.34 3.99 -14.65
N ASP A 96 4.73 4.46 -13.47
CA ASP A 96 5.51 5.68 -13.30
C ASP A 96 6.95 5.33 -12.86
N PRO A 97 7.96 5.54 -13.73
CA PRO A 97 9.37 5.29 -13.39
C PRO A 97 9.83 6.01 -12.12
N PHE A 98 9.29 7.19 -11.82
CA PHE A 98 9.62 7.94 -10.60
C PHE A 98 9.15 7.18 -9.35
N LEU A 99 7.95 6.63 -9.36
CA LEU A 99 7.42 5.83 -8.24
C LEU A 99 8.20 4.54 -8.04
N LEU A 100 8.71 3.92 -9.11
CA LEU A 100 9.59 2.74 -9.00
C LEU A 100 10.89 3.09 -8.27
N GLU A 101 11.60 4.12 -8.74
CA GLU A 101 12.86 4.56 -8.15
C GLU A 101 12.68 4.97 -6.69
N GLU A 102 11.61 5.71 -6.40
CA GLU A 102 11.31 6.22 -5.07
C GLU A 102 10.90 5.10 -4.10
N SER A 103 10.16 4.09 -4.56
CA SER A 103 9.87 2.89 -3.76
C SER A 103 11.17 2.16 -3.40
N GLY A 104 12.11 2.04 -4.33
CA GLY A 104 13.45 1.49 -4.06
C GLY A 104 14.26 2.34 -3.08
N ARG A 105 14.13 3.67 -3.12
CA ARG A 105 14.75 4.60 -2.16
C ARG A 105 14.16 4.46 -0.76
N ILE A 106 12.85 4.25 -0.63
CA ILE A 106 12.18 3.98 0.65
C ILE A 106 12.70 2.67 1.24
N LEU A 107 12.74 1.59 0.45
CA LEU A 107 13.26 0.30 0.91
C LEU A 107 14.70 0.40 1.43
N ARG A 108 15.58 1.15 0.75
CA ARG A 108 16.98 1.35 1.16
C ARG A 108 17.16 2.15 2.45
N GLN A 109 16.12 2.82 2.96
CA GLN A 109 16.19 3.51 4.25
C GLN A 109 16.09 2.55 5.43
N TYR A 110 15.58 1.33 5.21
CA TYR A 110 15.46 0.35 6.28
C TYR A 110 16.82 -0.32 6.56
N PRO A 111 17.32 -0.27 7.81
CA PRO A 111 18.68 -0.70 8.14
C PRO A 111 18.91 -2.22 8.00
N PHE A 112 17.84 -3.00 7.91
CA PHE A 112 17.90 -4.45 7.72
C PHE A 112 17.84 -4.86 6.24
N ILE A 113 17.64 -3.90 5.31
CA ILE A 113 17.69 -4.11 3.87
C ILE A 113 19.06 -3.65 3.38
N ALA A 114 19.89 -4.59 2.94
CA ALA A 114 21.24 -4.27 2.47
C ALA A 114 21.23 -3.46 1.17
N ASN A 115 20.35 -3.83 0.24
CA ASN A 115 20.07 -3.10 -0.98
C ASN A 115 18.69 -3.50 -1.53
N ALA A 116 18.08 -2.64 -2.34
CA ALA A 116 16.81 -2.90 -3.02
C ALA A 116 16.73 -2.09 -4.33
N ASP A 117 16.29 -2.77 -5.38
CA ASP A 117 16.03 -2.19 -6.70
C ASP A 117 14.61 -2.59 -7.13
N VAL A 118 13.87 -1.66 -7.73
CA VAL A 118 12.54 -1.89 -8.28
C VAL A 118 12.61 -1.55 -9.76
N VAL A 119 12.40 -2.54 -10.62
CA VAL A 119 12.57 -2.42 -12.06
C VAL A 119 11.39 -3.05 -12.79
N PRO A 120 10.95 -2.49 -13.93
CA PRO A 120 10.03 -3.18 -14.82
C PRO A 120 10.75 -4.39 -15.45
N VAL A 121 10.02 -5.49 -15.63
CA VAL A 121 10.51 -6.76 -16.19
C VAL A 121 9.78 -7.16 -17.46
#